data_AF-A0AAE4A5X3-F1
#
_entry.id   AF-A0AAE4A5X3-F1
#
_cell.length_a   1.000
_cell.length_b   1.000
_cell.length_c   1.000
_cell.angle_alpha   90.00
_cell.angle_beta   90.00
_cell.angle_gamma   90.00
#
_symmetry.space_group_name_H-M   'P 1'
#
loop_
_entity.id
_entity.type
_entity.pdbx_description
1 polymer ?
#
loop_
_entity_poly.entity_id
_entity_poly.type
_entity_poly.pdbx_seq_one_letter_code
_entity_poly.pdbx_strand_id
1 'polypeptide(L)'
;PEAAGAELRRGEQSAAAAAALPPRPWHDAAALELRRLLWAARDDAELIAFAERVLGPLAAHDRQRKLVLTPTLEALLANGGQKAETARALHLNRQALYHRLTRIEQLLGVDLGDPEQLLTLHVALLARGYASGA
;
A
#
# COMPACT_ATOMS: atom_id res chain seq x y z
N PRO A 1 16.22 47.57 0.21
CA PRO A 1 17.54 46.87 0.18
C PRO A 1 17.74 45.85 1.32
N GLU A 2 17.28 46.13 2.55
CA GLU A 2 17.43 45.21 3.71
C GLU A 2 16.55 43.96 3.67
N ALA A 3 15.38 43.99 3.03
CA ALA A 3 14.46 42.86 2.98
C ALA A 3 15.03 41.65 2.22
N ALA A 4 15.76 41.88 1.12
CA ALA A 4 16.36 40.81 0.31
C ALA A 4 17.48 40.05 1.06
N GLY A 5 18.25 40.72 1.92
CA GLY A 5 19.29 40.08 2.73
C GLY A 5 18.75 39.25 3.91
N ALA A 6 17.50 39.51 4.33
CA ALA A 6 16.82 38.72 5.37
C ALA A 6 16.16 37.45 4.80
N GLU A 7 15.76 37.46 3.53
CA GLU A 7 15.23 36.29 2.84
C GLU A 7 16.34 35.30 2.44
N LEU A 8 17.48 35.79 1.95
CA LEU A 8 18.65 34.95 1.63
C LEU A 8 19.19 34.21 2.87
N ARG A 9 19.30 34.90 4.02
CA ARG A 9 19.70 34.26 5.29
C ARG A 9 18.70 33.21 5.79
N ARG A 10 17.40 33.37 5.50
CA ARG A 10 16.38 32.37 5.82
C ARG A 10 16.45 31.14 4.90
N GLY A 11 16.78 31.35 3.63
CA GLY A 11 17.06 30.26 2.68
C GLY A 11 18.26 29.41 3.09
N GLU A 12 19.35 30.06 3.49
CA GLU A 12 20.58 29.38 3.96
C GLU A 12 20.36 28.59 5.25
N GLN A 13 19.61 29.14 6.21
CA GLN A 13 19.26 28.44 7.46
C GLN A 13 18.37 27.22 7.23
N SER A 14 17.46 27.27 6.25
CA SER A 14 16.59 26.15 5.88
C SER A 14 17.38 25.02 5.22
N ALA A 15 18.38 25.35 4.38
CA ALA A 15 19.28 24.37 3.77
C ALA A 15 20.23 23.74 4.79
N ALA A 16 20.78 24.53 5.72
CA ALA A 16 21.66 24.02 6.78
C ALA A 16 20.94 23.09 7.76
N ALA A 17 19.68 23.39 8.09
CA ALA A 17 18.84 22.52 8.91
C ALA A 17 18.52 21.19 8.21
N ALA A 18 18.25 21.23 6.90
CA ALA A 18 18.01 20.02 6.11
C ALA A 18 19.26 19.14 5.96
N ALA A 19 20.45 19.73 5.86
CA ALA A 19 21.72 19.01 5.77
C ALA A 19 22.12 18.28 7.05
N ALA A 20 21.61 18.71 8.21
CA ALA A 20 21.85 18.07 9.51
C ALA A 20 20.86 16.92 9.82
N LEU A 21 19.83 16.72 8.99
CA LEU A 21 18.89 15.62 9.19
C LEU A 21 19.46 14.31 8.63
N PRO A 22 19.34 13.18 9.36
CA PRO A 22 19.65 11.88 8.78
C PRO A 22 18.78 11.66 7.53
N PRO A 23 19.31 11.00 6.48
CA PRO A 23 18.54 10.72 5.28
C PRO A 23 17.32 9.89 5.66
N ARG A 24 16.16 10.54 5.73
CA ARG A 24 14.89 9.84 5.88
C ARG A 24 14.48 9.34 4.51
N PRO A 25 13.94 8.11 4.41
CA PRO A 25 13.23 7.73 3.20
C PRO A 25 12.14 8.78 2.98
N TRP A 26 12.25 9.53 1.89
CA TRP A 26 11.21 10.44 1.44
C TRP A 26 10.03 9.55 1.04
N HIS A 27 9.12 9.35 1.98
CA HIS A 27 7.82 8.77 1.65
C HIS A 27 7.04 9.86 0.93
N ASP A 28 6.54 9.53 -0.26
CA ASP A 28 5.69 10.41 -1.04
C ASP A 28 4.60 10.98 -0.13
N ALA A 29 4.52 12.31 -0.04
CA ALA A 29 3.50 12.97 0.75
C ALA A 29 2.10 12.49 0.32
N ALA A 30 1.90 12.16 -0.96
CA ALA A 30 0.66 11.60 -1.46
C ALA A 30 0.31 10.23 -0.85
N ALA A 31 1.32 9.38 -0.62
CA ALA A 31 1.14 8.11 0.10
C ALA A 31 0.73 8.36 1.56
N LEU A 32 1.15 9.48 2.15
CA LEU A 32 0.69 9.93 3.46
C LEU A 32 -0.73 10.51 3.39
N GLU A 33 -1.08 11.26 2.34
CA GLU A 33 -2.39 11.92 2.18
C GLU A 33 -3.53 10.91 1.98
N LEU A 34 -3.37 9.92 1.09
CA LEU A 34 -4.38 8.84 0.95
C LEU A 34 -4.57 8.12 2.27
N ARG A 35 -3.45 7.85 2.95
CA ARG A 35 -3.47 7.10 4.20
C ARG A 35 -4.13 7.88 5.33
N ARG A 36 -3.94 9.20 5.37
CA ARG A 36 -4.64 10.14 6.25
C ARG A 36 -6.14 10.24 5.93
N LEU A 37 -6.50 10.26 4.65
CA LEU A 37 -7.90 10.27 4.21
C LEU A 37 -8.62 8.99 4.67
N LEU A 38 -8.03 7.83 4.41
CA LEU A 38 -8.58 6.54 4.84
C LEU A 38 -8.65 6.43 6.36
N TRP A 39 -7.64 6.95 7.08
CA TRP A 39 -7.70 7.03 8.54
C TRP A 39 -8.86 7.88 9.03
N ALA A 40 -9.10 9.05 8.42
CA ALA A 40 -10.22 9.92 8.79
C ALA A 40 -11.59 9.25 8.55
N ALA A 41 -11.68 8.39 7.53
CA ALA A 41 -12.88 7.62 7.17
C ALA A 41 -12.92 6.22 7.79
N ARG A 42 -12.04 5.86 8.73
CA ARG A 42 -11.89 4.47 9.23
C ARG A 42 -13.15 3.88 9.86
N ASP A 43 -14.03 4.73 10.40
CA ASP A 43 -15.30 4.34 11.02
C ASP A 43 -16.50 4.47 10.05
N ASP A 44 -16.24 4.86 8.79
CA ASP A 44 -17.27 4.96 7.75
C ASP A 44 -17.74 3.56 7.31
N ALA A 45 -19.04 3.34 7.41
CA ALA A 45 -19.65 2.03 7.12
C ALA A 45 -19.48 1.62 5.65
N GLU A 46 -19.49 2.57 4.72
CA GLU A 46 -19.32 2.27 3.29
C GLU A 46 -17.86 1.88 2.99
N LEU A 47 -16.88 2.54 3.63
CA LEU A 47 -15.48 2.14 3.51
C LEU A 47 -15.22 0.72 4.04
N ILE A 48 -15.81 0.39 5.19
CA ILE A 48 -15.72 -0.97 5.77
C ILE A 48 -16.39 -1.98 4.84
N ALA A 49 -17.62 -1.70 4.38
CA ALA A 49 -18.36 -2.57 3.48
C ALA A 49 -17.63 -2.76 2.12
N PHE A 50 -16.98 -1.72 1.63
CA PHE A 50 -16.11 -1.79 0.45
C PHE A 50 -14.94 -2.76 0.67
N ALA A 51 -14.20 -2.63 1.77
CA ALA A 51 -13.07 -3.51 2.07
C ALA A 51 -13.50 -4.97 2.21
N GLU A 52 -14.62 -5.23 2.88
CA GLU A 52 -15.21 -6.57 3.02
C GLU A 52 -15.69 -7.13 1.67
N ARG A 53 -16.32 -6.32 0.82
CA ARG A 53 -16.76 -6.75 -0.51
C ARG A 53 -15.58 -7.11 -1.41
N VAL A 54 -14.50 -6.34 -1.36
CA VAL A 54 -13.32 -6.54 -2.20
C VAL A 54 -12.43 -7.67 -1.69
N LEU A 55 -12.18 -7.76 -0.38
CA LEU A 55 -11.22 -8.71 0.19
C LEU A 55 -11.86 -9.89 0.91
N GLY A 56 -13.18 -9.87 1.11
CA GLY A 56 -13.94 -10.90 1.81
C GLY A 56 -13.70 -12.31 1.28
N PRO A 57 -13.74 -12.56 -0.05
CA PRO A 57 -13.47 -13.90 -0.60
C PRO A 57 -12.06 -14.40 -0.29
N LEU A 58 -11.06 -13.52 -0.34
CA LEU A 58 -9.67 -13.85 0.00
C LEU A 58 -9.51 -14.11 1.50
N ALA A 59 -10.13 -13.28 2.35
CA ALA A 59 -10.11 -13.47 3.79
C ALA A 59 -10.82 -14.77 4.21
N ALA A 60 -11.93 -15.12 3.54
CA ALA A 60 -12.64 -16.36 3.76
C ALA A 60 -11.81 -17.58 3.37
N HIS A 61 -11.11 -17.52 2.23
CA HIS A 61 -10.16 -18.55 1.83
C HIS A 61 -9.06 -18.75 2.88
N ASP A 62 -8.45 -17.66 3.34
CA ASP A 62 -7.33 -17.69 4.28
C ASP A 62 -7.71 -18.25 5.66
N ARG A 63 -8.96 -18.05 6.10
CA ARG A 63 -9.48 -18.68 7.34
C ARG A 63 -9.64 -20.20 7.22
N GLN A 64 -9.90 -20.72 6.02
CA GLN A 64 -10.25 -22.13 5.80
C GLN A 64 -9.07 -22.99 5.34
N ARG A 65 -8.00 -22.36 4.84
CA ARG A 65 -6.91 -23.05 4.14
C ARG A 65 -5.58 -22.87 4.86
N LYS A 66 -4.71 -23.88 4.76
CA LYS A 66 -3.35 -23.81 5.30
C LYS A 66 -2.48 -22.79 4.57
N LEU A 67 -2.76 -22.55 3.29
CA LEU A 67 -2.04 -21.58 2.49
C LEU A 67 -2.76 -20.23 2.53
N VAL A 68 -2.19 -19.29 3.28
CA VAL A 68 -2.67 -17.91 3.37
C VAL A 68 -2.14 -17.12 2.17
N LEU A 69 -3.04 -16.51 1.40
CA LEU A 69 -2.75 -15.78 0.17
C LEU A 69 -2.68 -14.27 0.37
N THR A 70 -3.28 -13.72 1.43
CA THR A 70 -3.20 -12.30 1.79
C THR A 70 -1.76 -11.75 1.77
N PRO A 71 -0.74 -12.40 2.38
CA PRO A 71 0.64 -11.91 2.32
C PRO A 71 1.20 -11.84 0.89
N THR A 72 0.69 -12.68 -0.02
CA THR A 72 1.12 -12.66 -1.42
C THR A 72 0.55 -11.43 -2.14
N LEU A 73 -0.72 -11.08 -1.87
CA LEU A 73 -1.34 -9.86 -2.40
C LEU A 73 -0.66 -8.60 -1.85
N GLU A 74 -0.39 -8.56 -0.54
CA GLU A 74 0.31 -7.44 0.11
C GLU A 74 1.70 -7.22 -0.51
N ALA A 75 2.47 -8.30 -0.69
CA ALA A 75 3.77 -8.22 -1.33
C ALA A 75 3.67 -7.79 -2.81
N LEU A 76 2.67 -8.26 -3.55
CA LEU A 76 2.47 -7.82 -4.94
C LEU A 76 2.26 -6.32 -5.02
N LEU A 77 1.42 -5.78 -4.14
CA LEU A 77 1.06 -4.37 -4.12
C LEU A 77 2.18 -3.48 -3.60
N ALA A 78 2.94 -3.92 -2.58
CA ALA A 78 4.19 -3.26 -2.17
C ALA A 78 5.23 -3.27 -3.31
N ASN A 79 5.21 -4.33 -4.12
CA ASN A 79 5.86 -4.55 -5.41
C ASN A 79 5.45 -3.59 -6.55
N GLY A 80 4.40 -2.78 -6.38
CA GLY A 80 3.79 -2.04 -7.50
C GLY A 80 3.28 -2.94 -8.62
N GLY A 81 2.86 -4.18 -8.32
CA GLY A 81 2.44 -5.18 -9.31
C GLY A 81 3.58 -5.97 -9.97
N GLN A 82 4.84 -5.67 -9.63
CA GLN A 82 6.00 -6.35 -10.23
C GLN A 82 6.14 -7.80 -9.73
N LYS A 83 5.72 -8.76 -10.56
CA LYS A 83 5.71 -10.20 -10.21
C LYS A 83 7.11 -10.74 -9.89
N ALA A 84 8.14 -10.30 -10.60
CA ALA A 84 9.52 -10.76 -10.34
C ALA A 84 10.02 -10.32 -8.96
N GLU A 85 9.82 -9.05 -8.62
CA GLU A 85 10.16 -8.47 -7.32
C GLU A 85 9.39 -9.16 -6.19
N THR A 86 8.09 -9.39 -6.42
CA THR A 86 7.21 -10.09 -5.48
C THR A 86 7.69 -11.52 -5.20
N ALA A 87 8.13 -12.24 -6.24
CA ALA A 87 8.67 -13.59 -6.08
C ALA A 87 9.91 -13.59 -5.20
N ARG A 88 10.83 -12.63 -5.43
CA ARG A 88 12.05 -12.47 -4.63
C ARG A 88 11.72 -12.11 -3.18
N ALA A 89 10.81 -11.16 -2.96
CA ALA A 89 10.40 -10.71 -1.64
C ALA A 89 9.77 -11.84 -0.80
N LEU A 90 9.04 -12.76 -1.45
CA LEU A 90 8.41 -13.91 -0.79
C LEU A 90 9.28 -15.18 -0.79
N HIS A 91 10.51 -15.11 -1.33
CA HIS A 91 11.37 -16.28 -1.55
C HIS A 91 10.70 -17.43 -2.31
N LEU A 92 9.85 -17.09 -3.28
CA LEU A 92 9.13 -18.05 -4.11
C LEU A 92 9.80 -18.20 -5.47
N ASN A 93 9.77 -19.42 -6.00
CA ASN A 93 10.04 -19.62 -7.42
C ASN A 93 8.88 -19.04 -8.26
N ARG A 94 9.13 -18.81 -9.55
CA ARG A 94 8.16 -18.24 -10.48
C ARG A 94 6.85 -19.03 -10.52
N GLN A 95 6.91 -20.36 -10.65
CA GLN A 95 5.72 -21.19 -10.77
C GLN A 95 4.83 -21.09 -9.53
N ALA A 96 5.42 -21.14 -8.34
CA ALA A 96 4.72 -21.02 -7.07
C ALA A 96 4.04 -19.66 -6.91
N LEU A 97 4.72 -18.56 -7.30
CA LEU A 97 4.09 -17.24 -7.29
C LEU A 97 2.89 -17.19 -8.24
N TYR A 98 3.07 -17.60 -9.51
CA TYR A 98 2.01 -17.52 -10.50
C TYR A 98 0.78 -18.35 -10.10
N HIS A 99 0.98 -19.54 -9.54
CA HIS A 99 -0.12 -20.33 -8.99
C HIS A 99 -0.90 -19.58 -7.89
N ARG A 100 -0.20 -18.89 -6.99
CA ARG A 100 -0.86 -18.06 -5.96
C ARG A 100 -1.58 -16.87 -6.56
N LEU A 101 -0.98 -16.16 -7.51
CA LEU A 101 -1.59 -15.00 -8.17
C LEU A 101 -2.86 -15.39 -8.94
N THR A 102 -2.81 -16.45 -9.74
CA THR A 102 -3.98 -16.99 -10.43
C THR A 102 -5.08 -17.39 -9.45
N ARG A 103 -4.71 -17.94 -8.28
CA ARG A 103 -5.71 -18.25 -7.26
C ARG A 103 -6.35 -16.99 -6.67
N ILE A 104 -5.58 -15.92 -6.46
CA ILE A 104 -6.10 -14.63 -6.00
C ILE A 104 -7.06 -14.03 -7.04
N GLU A 105 -6.66 -14.00 -8.32
CA GLU A 105 -7.49 -13.54 -9.45
C GLU A 105 -8.83 -14.27 -9.48
N GLN A 106 -8.83 -15.60 -9.35
CA GLN A 106 -10.04 -16.43 -9.30
C GLN A 106 -10.93 -16.15 -8.09
N LEU A 107 -10.33 -15.96 -6.91
CA LEU A 107 -11.09 -15.72 -5.68
C LEU A 107 -11.75 -14.35 -5.68
N LEU A 108 -11.07 -13.35 -6.21
CA LEU A 108 -11.52 -11.96 -6.20
C LEU A 108 -12.27 -11.56 -7.46
N GLY A 109 -12.17 -12.34 -8.54
CA GLY A 109 -12.77 -12.00 -9.83
C GLY A 109 -12.10 -10.80 -10.49
N VAL A 110 -10.78 -10.67 -10.33
CA VAL A 110 -9.97 -9.52 -10.77
C VAL A 110 -8.84 -9.95 -11.70
N ASP A 111 -8.34 -9.01 -12.50
CA ASP A 111 -7.09 -9.07 -13.25
C ASP A 111 -6.00 -8.31 -12.49
N LEU A 112 -4.98 -9.02 -11.99
CA LEU A 112 -3.85 -8.39 -11.28
C LEU A 112 -2.85 -7.71 -12.23
N GLY A 113 -3.10 -7.73 -13.54
CA GLY A 113 -2.42 -6.91 -14.54
C GLY A 113 -3.09 -5.56 -14.77
N ASP A 114 -4.33 -5.36 -14.32
CA ASP A 114 -5.07 -4.10 -14.46
C ASP A 114 -4.67 -3.11 -13.34
N PRO A 115 -4.08 -1.94 -13.68
CA PRO A 115 -3.70 -0.93 -12.70
C PRO A 115 -4.86 -0.41 -11.84
N GLU A 116 -6.06 -0.30 -12.39
CA GLU A 116 -7.23 0.20 -11.67
C GLU A 116 -7.69 -0.80 -10.60
N GLN A 117 -7.63 -2.09 -10.93
CA GLN A 117 -7.96 -3.15 -9.98
C GLN A 117 -6.88 -3.31 -8.92
N LEU A 118 -5.60 -3.19 -9.28
CA LEU A 118 -4.51 -3.15 -8.30
C LEU A 118 -4.67 -1.98 -7.32
N LEU A 119 -5.04 -0.79 -7.80
CA LEU A 119 -5.32 0.36 -6.93
C LEU A 119 -6.50 0.06 -5.99
N THR A 120 -7.59 -0.48 -6.52
CA THR A 120 -8.77 -0.88 -5.73
C THR A 120 -8.40 -1.84 -4.59
N LEU A 121 -7.58 -2.85 -4.90
CA LEU A 121 -7.08 -3.82 -3.91
C LEU A 121 -6.17 -3.17 -2.87
N HIS A 122 -5.33 -2.22 -3.29
CA HIS A 122 -4.46 -1.47 -2.39
C HIS A 122 -5.26 -0.65 -1.37
N VAL A 123 -6.27 0.09 -1.84
CA VAL A 123 -7.16 0.89 -0.98
C VAL A 123 -7.93 -0.02 -0.01
N ALA A 124 -8.47 -1.14 -0.49
CA ALA A 124 -9.18 -2.09 0.35
C ALA A 124 -8.29 -2.67 1.46
N LEU A 125 -7.02 -2.98 1.15
CA LEU A 125 -6.07 -3.49 2.15
C LEU A 125 -5.72 -2.45 3.21
N LEU A 126 -5.50 -1.19 2.80
CA LEU A 126 -5.27 -0.09 3.73
C LEU A 126 -6.47 0.13 4.65
N ALA A 127 -7.68 0.17 4.09
CA ALA A 127 -8.92 0.32 4.85
C ALA A 127 -9.11 -0.80 5.88
N ARG A 128 -8.90 -2.06 5.47
CA ARG A 128 -8.99 -3.22 6.38
C ARG A 128 -7.96 -3.17 7.50
N GLY A 129 -6.75 -2.66 7.23
CA GLY A 129 -5.70 -2.48 8.23
C GLY A 129 -6.11 -1.54 9.37
N TYR A 130 -6.99 -0.57 9.09
CA TYR A 130 -7.50 0.35 10.11
C TYR A 130 -8.62 -0.25 10.94
N ALA A 131 -9.51 -1.03 10.33
CA ALA A 131 -10.56 -1.73 11.06
C ALA A 131 -9.99 -2.81 12.02
N SER A 132 -8.80 -3.34 11.71
CA SER A 132 -8.14 -4.39 12.51
C SER A 132 -7.29 -3.86 13.66
N GLY A 133 -7.07 -2.53 13.74
CA GLY A 133 -6.20 -1.88 14.71
C GLY A 133 -6.93 -0.94 15.70
N ALA A 134 -8.26 -0.98 15.73
CA ALA A 134 -9.11 -0.26 16.67
C ALA A 134 -9.56 -1.16 17.84
#